data_AF-A0A973M3D4-F1
#
_entry.id   AF-A0A973M3D4-F1
#
_cell.length_a   1.000
_cell.length_b   1.000
_cell.length_c   1.000
_cell.angle_alpha   90.00
_cell.angle_beta   90.00
_cell.angle_gamma   90.00
#
_symmetry.space_group_name_H-M   'P 1'
#
loop_
_entity.id
_entity.type
_entity.pdbx_description
1 polymer ?
#
loop_
_entity_poly.entity_id
_entity_poly.type
_entity_poly.pdbx_seq_one_letter_code
_entity_poly.pdbx_strand_id
1 'polypeptide(L)' 'MEIVVALVFSAAVLFGADRLLLWLESRGHVNWRRKGRKELPEEPPAELSDMLSDRSHR' A
#
# COMPACT_ATOMS: atom_id res chain seq x y z
N MET A 1 10.74 -19.84 27.49
CA MET A 1 10.37 -20.42 26.18
C MET A 1 9.01 -19.89 25.72
N GLU A 2 7.96 -20.01 26.54
CA GLU A 2 6.59 -19.59 26.23
C GLU A 2 6.45 -18.11 25.83
N ILE A 3 7.11 -17.20 26.55
CA ILE A 3 7.09 -15.76 26.24
C ILE A 3 7.65 -15.49 24.85
N VAL A 4 8.72 -16.19 24.46
CA VAL A 4 9.33 -16.02 23.13
C VAL A 4 8.36 -16.50 22.05
N VAL A 5 7.69 -17.63 22.26
CA VAL A 5 6.67 -18.15 21.35
C VAL A 5 5.51 -17.17 21.22
N ALA A 6 5.01 -16.63 22.32
CA ALA A 6 3.93 -15.65 22.32
C ALA A 6 4.31 -14.37 21.57
N LEU A 7 5.54 -13.88 21.74
CA LEU A 7 6.04 -12.69 21.04
C LEU A 7 6.18 -12.95 19.53
N VAL A 8 6.74 -14.09 19.13
CA VAL A 8 6.86 -14.45 17.71
C VAL A 8 5.50 -14.64 17.06
N PHE A 9 4.56 -15.30 17.75
CA PHE A 9 3.20 -15.47 17.26
C PHE A 9 2.49 -14.12 17.11
N SER A 10 2.61 -13.23 18.10
CA SER A 10 2.03 -11.89 18.03
C SER A 10 2.62 -11.10 16.86
N ALA A 11 3.94 -11.15 16.66
CA ALA A 11 4.60 -10.49 15.54
C ALA A 11 4.13 -11.04 14.19
N ALA A 12 3.99 -12.36 14.06
CA ALA A 12 3.49 -13.01 12.84
C ALA A 12 2.05 -12.60 12.52
N VAL A 13 1.16 -12.57 13.53
CA VAL A 13 -0.23 -12.14 13.37
C VAL A 13 -0.31 -10.68 12.95
N LEU A 14 0.44 -9.79 13.61
CA LEU A 14 0.49 -8.36 13.26
C LEU A 14 1.00 -8.14 11.83
N PHE A 15 2.04 -8.86 11.43
CA PHE A 15 2.57 -8.79 10.08
C PHE A 15 1.57 -9.28 9.03
N GLY A 16 0.87 -10.38 9.30
CA GLY A 16 -0.19 -10.89 8.43
C GLY A 16 -1.34 -9.89 8.27
N ALA A 17 -1.80 -9.29 9.37
CA ALA A 17 -2.85 -8.29 9.36
C ALA A 17 -2.45 -7.03 8.56
N ASP A 18 -1.22 -6.54 8.74
CA ASP A 18 -0.68 -5.40 8.00
C ASP A 18 -0.65 -5.68 6.48
N ARG A 19 -0.15 -6.85 6.07
CA ARG A 19 -0.12 -7.23 4.66
C ARG A 19 -1.50 -7.44 4.06
N LEU A 20 -2.44 -7.99 4.83
CA LEU A 20 -3.82 -8.14 4.38
C LEU A 20 -4.49 -6.77 4.18
N LEU A 21 -4.27 -5.83 5.11
CA LEU A 21 -4.75 -4.45 5.00
C LEU A 21 -4.20 -3.76 3.75
N LEU A 22 -2.90 -3.88 3.48
CA LEU A 22 -2.28 -3.33 2.27
C LEU A 22 -2.83 -3.96 0.98
N TRP A 23 -3.12 -5.27 1.00
CA TRP A 23 -3.72 -5.95 -0.14
C TRP A 23 -5.19 -5.56 -0.36
N LEU A 24 -5.94 -5.32 0.70
CA LEU A 24 -7.30 -4.79 0.62
C LEU A 24 -7.31 -3.34 0.12
N GLU A 25 -6.32 -2.54 0.49
CA GLU A 25 -6.14 -1.19 -0.02
C GLU A 25 -5.76 -1.20 -1.51
N SER A 26 -4.87 -2.10 -1.95
CA SER A 26 -4.47 -2.18 -3.37
C SER A 26 -5.61 -2.62 -4.30
N ARG A 27 -6.58 -3.39 -3.78
CA ARG A 27 -7.81 -3.75 -4.50
C ARG A 27 -8.92 -2.69 -4.42
N GLY A 28 -8.69 -1.58 -3.71
CA GLY A 28 -9.67 -0.52 -3.54
C GLY A 28 -10.84 -0.88 -2.60
N HIS A 29 -10.76 -2.01 -1.89
CA HIS A 29 -11.80 -2.41 -0.94
C HIS A 29 -11.75 -1.61 0.36
N VAL A 30 -10.57 -1.14 0.75
CA VAL A 30 -10.37 -0.42 2.02
C VAL A 30 -9.45 0.77 1.80
N ASN A 31 -9.99 1.99 1.84
CA ASN A 31 -9.22 3.21 1.67
C ASN A 31 -8.66 3.72 3.01
N TRP A 32 -7.94 2.85 3.73
CA TRP A 32 -7.51 3.11 5.11
C TRP A 32 -6.46 4.23 5.19
N ARG A 33 -5.43 4.19 4.33
CA ARG A 33 -4.33 5.16 4.36
C ARG A 33 -4.70 6.52 3.76
N ARG A 34 -5.79 6.57 2.98
CA ARG A 34 -6.27 7.80 2.31
C ARG A 34 -7.41 8.51 3.01
N LYS A 35 -7.88 8.02 4.17
CA LYS A 35 -8.91 8.71 4.98
C LYS A 35 -8.32 10.04 5.50
N GLY A 36 -8.39 11.10 4.67
CA GLY A 36 -7.82 12.43 4.92
C GLY A 36 -6.84 12.96 3.85
N ARG A 37 -6.48 12.19 2.82
CA ARG A 37 -5.70 12.69 1.66
C ARG A 37 -6.60 12.81 0.44
N LYS A 38 -6.40 13.86 -0.37
CA LYS A 38 -7.12 14.08 -1.64
C LYS A 38 -7.11 12.80 -2.47
N GLU A 39 -8.28 12.43 -2.97
CA GLU A 39 -8.42 11.33 -3.91
C GLU A 39 -7.54 11.62 -5.13
N LEU A 40 -6.66 10.66 -5.46
CA LEU A 40 -5.88 10.75 -6.68
C LEU A 40 -6.85 10.51 -7.85
N PRO A 41 -6.84 11.38 -8.86
CA PRO A 41 -7.68 11.22 -10.04
C PRO A 41 -7.41 9.88 -10.73
N GLU A 42 -8.48 9.26 -11.27
CA GLU A 42 -8.40 7.97 -11.98
C GLU A 42 -7.53 8.06 -13.23
N GLU A 43 -7.44 9.23 -13.85
CA GLU A 43 -6.51 9.49 -14.95
C GLU A 43 -5.16 9.98 -14.41
N PRO A 44 -4.04 9.35 -14.84
CA PRO A 44 -2.72 9.86 -14.50
C PRO A 44 -2.63 11.30 -15.03
N PRO A 45 -2.23 12.27 -14.19
CA PRO A 45 -2.09 13.64 -14.65
C PRO A 45 -1.13 13.65 -15.84
N ALA A 46 -1.51 14.35 -16.91
CA ALA A 46 -0.77 14.39 -18.18
C ALA A 46 0.74 14.67 -17.99
N GLU A 47 1.09 15.40 -16.94
CA GLU A 47 2.46 15.71 -16.52
C GLU A 47 3.30 14.45 -16.18
N LEU A 48 2.68 13.40 -15.62
CA LEU A 48 3.36 12.14 -15.31
C LEU A 48 3.60 11.29 -16.57
N SER A 49 2.65 11.33 -17.51
CA SER A 49 2.78 10.66 -18.81
C SER A 49 3.91 11.27 -19.63
N ASP A 50 3.99 12.61 -19.69
CA ASP A 50 5.07 13.32 -20.38
C ASP A 50 6.44 13.03 -19.77
N MET A 51 6.55 12.97 -18.43
CA MET A 51 7.82 12.61 -17.75
C MET A 51 8.27 11.17 -18.01
N LEU A 52 7.34 10.22 -18.21
CA LEU A 52 7.66 8.83 -18.56
C LEU A 52 8.05 8.70 -20.03
N SER A 53 7.39 9.44 -20.92
CA SER A 53 7.68 9.48 -22.35
C SER A 53 9.06 10.07 -22.65
N ASP A 54 9.47 11.13 -21.94
CA ASP A 54 10.79 11.77 -22.12
C ASP A 54 11.94 10.83 -21.72
N ARG A 55 11.71 9.93 -20.76
CA ARG A 55 12.70 8.95 -20.29
C ARG A 55 12.79 7.70 -21.17
N SER A 56 11.75 7.39 -21.93
CA SER A 56 11.69 6.25 -22.84
C SER A 56 12.43 6.50 -24.16
N HIS A 57 12.75 7.74 -24.48
CA HIS A 57 13.29 8.16 -25.77
C HIS A 57 14.82 8.38 -25.77
N ARG A 58 15.52 7.97 -24.70
CA ARG A 58 16.97 8.13 -24.57
C ARG A 58 17.71 6.80 -24.38
#